data_AF-A0A067TEL6-F1
#
_entry.id   AF-A0A067TEL6-F1
#
_cell.length_a   1.000
_cell.length_b   1.000
_cell.length_c   1.000
_cell.angle_alpha   90.00
_cell.angle_beta   90.00
_cell.angle_gamma   90.00
#
_symmetry.space_group_name_H-M   'P 1'
#
loop_
_entity.id
_entity.type
_entity.pdbx_description
1 polymer ?
#
loop_
_entity_poly.entity_id
_entity_poly.type
_entity_poly.pdbx_seq_one_letter_code
_entity_poly.pdbx_strand_id
1 'polypeptide(L)'
;MTIYYSLTFLLLAAEMVTFCVLVAPLPYALKKRLFSFLSESKIVAKVAYGLKISFIFVAILFADALQRMFRVTAEAEMAKSNKGMTPDIRTDTGIAARKFYAQRNTYLTGFCLFLSLVLTRTFYIILDLIHTQEEYAKLKKAAASPAGNSGAQSGDQAKEIVSLKKQLEEAKERTRDFDILKKQAAQNNAEYNRLATELNDLSGKKSNKRVD
;
A
#
# COMPACT_ATOMS: atom_id res chain seq x y z
N MET A 1 42.27 0.56 -9.85
CA MET A 1 41.13 -0.03 -9.12
C MET A 1 40.20 -0.62 -10.15
N THR A 2 39.74 -1.85 -9.96
CA THR A 2 38.87 -2.55 -10.89
C THR A 2 37.54 -1.80 -11.07
N ILE A 3 37.08 -1.67 -12.32
CA ILE A 3 35.93 -0.84 -12.74
C ILE A 3 34.68 -1.11 -11.89
N TYR A 4 34.45 -2.38 -11.54
CA TYR A 4 33.31 -2.78 -10.72
C TYR A 4 33.31 -2.18 -9.31
N TYR A 5 34.47 -1.99 -8.65
CA TYR A 5 34.52 -1.33 -7.33
C TYR A 5 34.32 0.18 -7.41
N SER A 6 34.66 0.80 -8.54
CA SER A 6 34.33 2.21 -8.78
C SER A 6 32.83 2.40 -8.97
N LEU A 7 32.18 1.45 -9.64
CA LEU A 7 30.74 1.45 -9.84
C LEU A 7 29.99 1.23 -8.53
N THR A 8 30.43 0.29 -7.68
CA THR A 8 29.81 0.09 -6.35
C THR A 8 30.01 1.29 -5.44
N PHE A 9 31.14 1.99 -5.52
CA PHE A 9 31.35 3.23 -4.80
C PHE A 9 30.38 4.34 -5.24
N LEU A 10 30.19 4.51 -6.56
CA LEU A 10 29.25 5.50 -7.08
C LEU A 10 27.80 5.16 -6.70
N LEU A 11 27.46 3.87 -6.72
CA LEU A 11 26.16 3.39 -6.25
C LEU A 11 25.97 3.70 -4.76
N LEU A 12 26.95 3.36 -3.92
CA LEU A 12 26.93 3.67 -2.48
C LEU A 12 26.76 5.18 -2.24
N ALA A 13 27.49 6.03 -2.97
CA ALA A 13 27.38 7.48 -2.85
C ALA A 13 25.97 7.97 -3.22
N ALA A 14 25.38 7.44 -4.29
CA ALA A 14 24.02 7.76 -4.70
C ALA A 14 22.98 7.29 -3.65
N GLU A 15 23.16 6.10 -3.07
CA GLU A 15 22.30 5.60 -2.02
C GLU A 15 22.43 6.43 -0.72
N MET A 16 23.64 6.86 -0.35
CA MET A 16 23.86 7.76 0.80
C MET A 16 23.12 9.08 0.62
N VAL A 17 23.24 9.72 -0.54
CA VAL A 17 22.54 10.96 -0.85
C VAL A 17 21.03 10.75 -0.79
N THR A 18 20.54 9.68 -1.40
CA THR A 18 19.11 9.34 -1.40
C THR A 18 18.61 9.10 0.02
N PHE A 19 19.35 8.36 0.83
CA PHE A 19 19.03 8.09 2.23
C PHE A 19 18.99 9.38 3.07
N CYS A 20 19.98 10.27 2.92
CA CYS A 20 19.99 11.57 3.59
C CYS A 20 18.77 12.42 3.21
N VAL A 21 18.40 12.46 1.93
CA VAL A 21 17.19 13.18 1.46
C VAL A 21 15.91 12.55 2.04
N LEU A 22 15.86 11.22 2.11
CA LEU A 22 14.69 10.48 2.59
C LEU A 22 14.48 10.63 4.12
N VAL A 23 15.58 10.62 4.89
CA VAL A 23 15.57 10.72 6.36
C VAL A 23 15.49 12.16 6.84
N ALA A 24 15.87 13.14 6.01
CA ALA A 24 15.79 14.55 6.36
C ALA A 24 14.40 14.90 6.95
N PRO A 25 14.34 15.67 8.04
CA PRO A 25 13.09 16.11 8.65
C PRO A 25 12.41 17.15 7.75
N LEU A 26 11.83 16.70 6.64
CA LEU A 26 11.07 17.54 5.72
C LEU A 26 9.68 17.86 6.30
N PRO A 27 9.17 19.09 6.13
CA PRO A 27 7.81 19.45 6.51
C PRO A 27 6.78 18.55 5.83
N TYR A 28 5.70 18.20 6.53
CA TYR A 28 4.67 17.26 6.06
C TYR A 28 4.13 17.57 4.66
N ALA A 29 3.93 18.86 4.33
CA ALA A 29 3.45 19.28 3.01
C ALA A 29 4.46 18.98 1.88
N LEU A 30 5.76 19.12 2.15
CA LEU A 30 6.84 18.81 1.21
C LEU A 30 7.02 17.31 1.06
N LYS A 31 6.99 16.55 2.18
CA LYS A 31 6.99 15.08 2.15
C LYS A 31 5.82 14.57 1.31
N LYS A 32 4.61 15.05 1.57
CA LYS A 32 3.43 14.66 0.79
C LYS A 32 3.59 14.97 -0.69
N ARG A 33 4.05 16.16 -1.08
CA ARG A 33 4.25 16.49 -2.51
C ARG A 33 5.32 15.62 -3.16
N LEU A 34 6.48 15.47 -2.52
CA LEU A 34 7.59 14.66 -3.04
C LEU A 34 7.17 13.20 -3.19
N PHE A 35 6.53 12.62 -2.17
CA PHE A 35 6.14 11.21 -2.17
C PHE A 35 4.86 10.93 -2.95
N SER A 36 3.91 11.87 -3.04
CA SER A 36 2.76 11.73 -3.95
C SER A 36 3.24 11.79 -5.40
N PHE A 37 4.15 12.72 -5.73
CA PHE A 37 4.75 12.78 -7.07
C PHE A 37 5.59 11.54 -7.36
N LEU A 38 6.32 11.03 -6.37
CA LEU A 38 7.02 9.75 -6.48
C LEU A 38 6.01 8.60 -6.68
N SER A 39 5.04 8.41 -5.78
CA SER A 39 4.10 7.28 -5.76
C SER A 39 3.15 7.24 -6.96
N GLU A 40 2.64 8.38 -7.41
CA GLU A 40 1.73 8.49 -8.56
C GLU A 40 2.49 8.32 -9.89
N SER A 41 3.80 8.58 -9.88
CA SER A 41 4.62 8.41 -11.06
C SER A 41 4.99 6.93 -11.27
N LYS A 42 4.67 6.41 -12.47
CA LYS A 42 5.13 5.09 -12.96
C LYS A 42 6.65 4.90 -12.85
N ILE A 43 7.41 6.00 -12.68
CA ILE A 43 8.84 6.03 -12.45
C ILE A 43 9.20 5.34 -11.13
N VAL A 44 8.44 5.49 -10.05
CA VAL A 44 8.80 4.89 -8.75
C VAL A 44 8.61 3.39 -8.71
N ALA A 45 7.58 2.85 -9.36
CA ALA A 45 7.46 1.41 -9.52
C ALA A 45 8.68 0.83 -10.25
N LYS A 46 9.17 1.54 -11.28
CA LYS A 46 10.39 1.17 -12.01
C LYS A 46 11.66 1.37 -11.18
N VAL A 47 11.75 2.43 -10.37
CA VAL A 47 12.89 2.70 -9.47
C VAL A 47 12.95 1.66 -8.35
N ALA A 48 11.82 1.30 -7.74
CA ALA A 48 11.76 0.24 -6.74
C ALA A 48 12.16 -1.11 -7.33
N TYR A 49 11.75 -1.40 -8.57
CA TYR A 49 12.19 -2.58 -9.30
C TYR A 49 13.68 -2.54 -9.62
N GLY A 50 14.20 -1.38 -10.05
CA GLY A 50 15.63 -1.14 -10.28
C GLY A 50 16.46 -1.33 -9.01
N LEU A 51 16.01 -0.80 -7.86
CA LEU A 51 16.65 -0.98 -6.56
C LEU A 51 16.69 -2.45 -6.15
N LYS A 52 15.63 -3.24 -6.40
CA LYS A 52 15.64 -4.69 -6.15
C LYS A 52 16.66 -5.42 -7.01
N ILE A 53 16.79 -5.04 -8.29
CA ILE A 53 17.81 -5.63 -9.19
C ILE A 53 19.22 -5.24 -8.73
N SER A 54 19.44 -3.97 -8.41
CA SER A 54 20.70 -3.47 -7.88
C SER A 54 21.09 -4.18 -6.58
N PHE A 55 20.13 -4.49 -5.70
CA PHE A 55 20.38 -5.25 -4.47
C PHE A 55 20.94 -6.65 -4.76
N ILE A 56 20.33 -7.39 -5.69
CA ILE A 56 20.83 -8.72 -6.08
C ILE A 56 22.24 -8.63 -6.66
N PHE A 57 22.49 -7.62 -7.50
CA PHE A 57 23.80 -7.39 -8.09
C PHE A 57 24.88 -7.07 -7.05
N VAL A 58 24.57 -6.19 -6.09
CA VAL A 58 25.47 -5.84 -4.98
C VAL A 58 25.70 -7.04 -4.07
N ALA A 59 24.68 -7.86 -3.82
CA ALA A 59 24.81 -9.10 -3.04
C ALA A 59 25.76 -10.11 -3.69
N ILE A 60 25.68 -10.28 -5.02
CA ILE A 60 26.62 -11.14 -5.76
C ILE A 60 28.05 -10.58 -5.67
N LEU A 61 28.24 -9.27 -5.88
CA LEU A 61 29.56 -8.64 -5.75
C LEU A 61 30.11 -8.72 -4.33
N PHE A 62 29.25 -8.67 -3.32
CA PHE A 62 29.64 -8.85 -1.93
C PHE A 62 30.09 -10.29 -1.66
N ALA A 63 29.36 -11.29 -2.16
CA ALA A 63 29.75 -12.68 -2.05
C ALA A 63 31.10 -12.96 -2.74
N ASP A 64 31.31 -12.42 -3.95
CA ASP A 64 32.60 -12.49 -4.65
C ASP A 64 33.74 -11.83 -3.85
N ALA A 65 33.51 -10.61 -3.34
CA ALA A 65 34.49 -9.90 -2.52
C ALA A 65 34.83 -10.66 -1.23
N LEU A 66 33.84 -11.27 -0.57
CA LEU A 66 34.05 -12.13 0.61
C LEU A 66 34.89 -13.36 0.28
N GLN A 67 34.55 -14.09 -0.80
CA GLN A 67 35.32 -15.26 -1.23
C GLN A 67 36.77 -14.89 -1.54
N ARG A 68 36.99 -13.80 -2.27
CA ARG A 68 38.33 -13.28 -2.56
C ARG A 68 39.06 -12.86 -1.28
N MET A 69 38.38 -12.20 -0.34
CA MET A 69 38.96 -11.79 0.94
C MET A 69 39.38 -12.99 1.79
N PHE A 70 38.55 -14.03 1.89
CA PHE A 70 38.90 -15.24 2.62
C PHE A 70 40.08 -15.97 1.98
N ARG A 71 40.10 -16.10 0.65
CA ARG A 71 41.23 -16.69 -0.07
C ARG A 71 42.54 -15.92 0.19
N VAL A 72 42.54 -14.59 0.01
CA VAL A 72 43.75 -13.76 0.22
C VAL A 72 44.17 -13.76 1.69
N THR A 73 43.22 -13.84 2.62
CA THR A 73 43.53 -13.93 4.05
C THR A 73 44.18 -15.28 4.40
N ALA A 74 43.66 -16.38 3.87
CA ALA A 74 44.26 -17.70 4.03
C ALA A 74 45.66 -17.79 3.40
N GLU A 75 45.85 -17.24 2.19
CA GLU A 75 47.17 -17.14 1.54
C GLU A 75 48.17 -16.33 2.40
N ALA A 76 47.72 -15.23 3.01
CA ALA A 76 48.54 -14.43 3.91
C ALA A 76 48.89 -15.12 5.23
N GLU A 77 47.99 -15.95 5.75
CA GLU A 77 48.19 -16.69 6.99
C GLU A 77 49.11 -17.90 6.80
N MET A 78 48.98 -18.61 5.67
CA MET A 78 49.89 -19.68 5.25
C MET A 78 51.30 -19.18 4.97
N ALA A 79 51.44 -17.98 4.39
CA ALA A 79 52.75 -17.35 4.20
C ALA A 79 53.42 -16.97 5.53
N LYS A 80 52.64 -16.61 6.56
CA LYS A 80 53.13 -16.35 7.92
C LYS A 80 53.49 -17.61 8.70
N SER A 81 52.78 -18.72 8.47
CA SER A 81 53.04 -20.00 9.15
C SER A 81 54.22 -20.77 8.55
N ASN A 82 54.49 -20.62 7.25
CA ASN A 82 55.59 -21.29 6.54
C ASN A 82 56.98 -20.62 6.76
N LYS A 83 57.21 -20.11 7.98
CA LYS A 83 58.36 -19.27 8.43
C LYS A 83 59.71 -20.01 8.50
N GLY A 84 59.92 -21.01 7.65
CA GLY A 84 61.15 -21.83 7.56
C GLY A 84 62.11 -21.42 6.45
N MET A 85 61.71 -20.54 5.53
CA MET A 85 62.57 -20.02 4.46
C MET A 85 62.63 -18.49 4.58
N THR A 86 63.85 -17.93 4.55
CA THR A 86 64.21 -16.51 4.72
C THR A 86 63.12 -15.51 4.31
N PRO A 87 62.72 -14.56 5.18
CA PRO A 87 61.62 -13.65 4.89
C PRO A 87 62.05 -12.63 3.84
N ASP A 88 61.64 -12.84 2.58
CA ASP A 88 61.78 -11.82 1.55
C ASP A 88 60.75 -10.71 1.83
N ILE A 89 61.23 -9.59 2.40
CA ILE A 89 60.47 -8.38 2.76
C ILE A 89 59.60 -7.89 1.58
N ARG A 90 60.04 -8.09 0.32
CA ARG A 90 59.26 -7.73 -0.87
C ARG A 90 58.00 -8.58 -1.06
N THR A 91 58.08 -9.87 -0.74
CA THR A 91 56.91 -10.77 -0.85
C THR A 91 55.90 -10.53 0.27
N ASP A 92 56.37 -10.31 1.50
CA ASP A 92 55.51 -10.04 2.65
C ASP A 92 54.75 -8.71 2.50
N THR A 93 55.43 -7.67 1.99
CA THR A 93 54.80 -6.37 1.68
C THR A 93 53.73 -6.49 0.59
N GLY A 94 53.96 -7.31 -0.44
CA GLY A 94 53.02 -7.54 -1.54
C GLY A 94 51.78 -8.35 -1.13
N ILE A 95 51.91 -9.25 -0.15
CA ILE A 95 50.81 -10.03 0.42
C ILE A 95 49.97 -9.17 1.36
N ALA A 96 50.63 -8.38 2.23
CA ALA A 96 49.97 -7.43 3.11
C ALA A 96 49.13 -6.41 2.32
N ALA A 97 49.69 -5.84 1.24
CA ALA A 97 48.96 -4.92 0.37
C ALA A 97 47.70 -5.56 -0.24
N ARG A 98 47.79 -6.79 -0.76
CA ARG A 98 46.64 -7.52 -1.31
C ARG A 98 45.54 -7.76 -0.27
N LYS A 99 45.91 -8.06 0.98
CA LYS A 99 44.97 -8.21 2.09
C LYS A 99 44.22 -6.90 2.38
N PHE A 100 44.90 -5.77 2.46
CA PHE A 100 44.25 -4.47 2.66
C PHE A 100 43.29 -4.11 1.53
N TYR A 101 43.67 -4.37 0.28
CA TYR A 101 42.79 -4.14 -0.87
C TYR A 101 41.54 -5.03 -0.81
N ALA A 102 41.69 -6.31 -0.50
CA ALA A 102 40.55 -7.22 -0.37
C ALA A 102 39.62 -6.81 0.77
N GLN A 103 40.17 -6.45 1.94
CA GLN A 103 39.38 -5.99 3.10
C GLN A 103 38.57 -4.73 2.78
N ARG A 104 39.20 -3.68 2.25
CA ARG A 104 38.52 -2.44 1.86
C ARG A 104 37.38 -2.72 0.89
N ASN A 105 37.62 -3.57 -0.10
CA ASN A 105 36.63 -3.86 -1.13
C ASN A 105 35.43 -4.63 -0.56
N THR A 106 35.65 -5.56 0.36
CA THR A 106 34.58 -6.24 1.10
C THR A 106 33.78 -5.28 1.97
N TYR A 107 34.43 -4.35 2.67
CA TYR A 107 33.72 -3.34 3.45
C TYR A 107 32.90 -2.40 2.56
N LEU A 108 33.46 -1.97 1.42
CA LEU A 108 32.77 -1.13 0.46
C LEU A 108 31.48 -1.78 -0.05
N THR A 109 31.54 -3.05 -0.49
CA THR A 109 30.37 -3.78 -0.98
C THR A 109 29.41 -4.15 0.15
N GLY A 110 29.91 -4.41 1.37
CA GLY A 110 29.09 -4.69 2.54
C GLY A 110 28.29 -3.48 3.03
N PHE A 111 28.92 -2.29 3.09
CA PHE A 111 28.21 -1.05 3.44
C PHE A 111 27.15 -0.69 2.40
N CYS A 112 27.45 -0.90 1.12
CA CYS A 112 26.49 -0.72 0.03
C CYS A 112 25.26 -1.60 0.24
N LEU A 113 25.46 -2.92 0.43
CA LEU A 113 24.36 -3.86 0.70
C LEU A 113 23.52 -3.47 1.93
N PHE A 114 24.19 -3.12 3.03
CA PHE A 114 23.52 -2.68 4.25
C PHE A 114 22.65 -1.44 4.01
N LEU A 115 23.21 -0.45 3.31
CA LEU A 115 22.52 0.81 3.04
C LEU A 115 21.35 0.61 2.07
N SER A 116 21.49 -0.25 1.05
CA SER A 116 20.39 -0.66 0.16
C SER A 116 19.21 -1.26 0.95
N LEU A 117 19.50 -2.11 1.95
CA LEU A 117 18.47 -2.75 2.78
C LEU A 117 17.74 -1.71 3.63
N VAL A 118 18.51 -0.87 4.35
CA VAL A 118 17.95 0.19 5.18
C VAL A 118 17.11 1.15 4.33
N LEU A 119 17.61 1.60 3.18
CA LEU A 119 16.90 2.49 2.27
C LEU A 119 15.56 1.90 1.82
N THR A 120 15.56 0.62 1.44
CA THR A 120 14.32 -0.10 1.06
C THR A 120 13.32 -0.10 2.22
N ARG A 121 13.76 -0.45 3.43
CA ARG A 121 12.88 -0.49 4.61
C ARG A 121 12.35 0.91 4.96
N THR A 122 13.21 1.92 4.96
CA THR A 122 12.82 3.31 5.27
C THR A 122 11.84 3.85 4.23
N PHE A 123 12.01 3.51 2.95
CA PHE A 123 11.09 3.90 1.89
C PHE A 123 9.66 3.39 2.14
N TYR A 124 9.51 2.11 2.45
CA TYR A 124 8.18 1.53 2.77
C TYR A 124 7.58 2.13 4.05
N ILE A 125 8.37 2.30 5.11
CA ILE A 125 7.90 2.92 6.35
C ILE A 125 7.36 4.33 6.09
N ILE A 126 8.05 5.13 5.26
CA ILE A 126 7.60 6.49 4.94
C ILE A 126 6.31 6.48 4.13
N LEU A 127 6.17 5.55 3.17
CA LEU A 127 4.90 5.39 2.44
C LEU A 127 3.76 5.05 3.40
N ASP A 128 3.94 4.04 4.25
CA ASP A 128 2.91 3.65 5.23
C ASP A 128 2.55 4.82 6.15
N LEU A 129 3.55 5.56 6.63
CA LEU A 129 3.34 6.75 7.47
C LEU A 129 2.48 7.81 6.74
N ILE A 130 2.76 8.06 5.46
CA ILE A 130 1.97 9.00 4.65
C ILE A 130 0.53 8.50 4.49
N HIS A 131 0.34 7.23 4.11
CA HIS A 131 -0.99 6.63 3.97
C HIS A 131 -1.81 6.73 5.26
N THR A 132 -1.21 6.36 6.41
CA THR A 132 -1.84 6.49 7.72
C THR A 132 -2.17 7.95 8.06
N GLN A 133 -1.29 8.89 7.75
CA GLN A 133 -1.56 10.32 7.97
C GLN A 133 -2.69 10.84 7.09
N GLU A 134 -2.84 10.34 5.86
CA GLU A 134 -3.96 10.70 4.99
C GLU A 134 -5.29 10.16 5.51
N GLU A 135 -5.33 8.90 5.94
CA GLU A 135 -6.52 8.31 6.56
C GLU A 135 -6.90 9.05 7.85
N TYR A 136 -5.92 9.37 8.69
CA TYR A 136 -6.15 10.14 9.91
C TYR A 136 -6.67 11.56 9.61
N ALA A 137 -6.13 12.24 8.59
CA ALA A 137 -6.61 13.55 8.17
C ALA A 137 -8.04 13.49 7.60
N LYS A 138 -8.39 12.42 6.87
CA LYS A 138 -9.76 12.19 6.37
C LYS A 138 -10.74 11.95 7.52
N LEU A 139 -10.38 11.06 8.45
CA LEU A 139 -11.18 10.76 9.64
C LEU A 139 -11.38 12.00 10.51
N LYS A 140 -10.33 12.79 10.75
CA LYS A 140 -10.41 14.04 11.52
C LYS A 140 -11.32 15.06 10.85
N LYS A 141 -11.27 15.20 9.52
CA LYS A 141 -12.19 16.06 8.76
C LYS A 141 -13.64 15.56 8.83
N ALA A 142 -13.85 14.25 8.74
CA ALA A 142 -15.17 13.65 8.89
C ALA A 142 -15.75 13.84 10.30
N ALA A 143 -14.91 13.78 11.34
CA ALA A 143 -15.32 13.99 12.74
C ALA A 143 -15.49 15.47 13.12
N ALA A 144 -14.76 16.39 12.47
CA ALA A 144 -14.85 17.83 12.71
C ALA A 144 -15.97 18.52 11.92
N SER A 145 -16.53 17.87 10.90
CA SER A 145 -17.76 18.32 10.26
C SER A 145 -18.95 18.01 11.18
N PRO A 146 -19.67 19.03 11.70
CA PRO A 146 -20.84 18.79 12.53
C PRO A 146 -21.88 18.02 11.70
N ALA A 147 -22.62 17.13 12.36
CA ALA A 147 -23.62 16.24 11.76
C ALA A 147 -24.45 16.96 10.67
N GLY A 148 -24.12 16.68 9.41
CA GLY A 148 -24.75 17.31 8.26
C GLY A 148 -23.74 17.71 7.20
N ASN A 149 -23.61 16.87 6.18
CA ASN A 149 -23.00 17.22 4.89
C ASN A 149 -21.46 17.06 4.74
N SER A 150 -20.92 15.87 4.95
CA SER A 150 -19.62 15.49 4.36
C SER A 150 -19.83 14.50 3.22
N GLY A 151 -20.14 15.06 2.05
CA GLY A 151 -19.85 14.41 0.78
C GLY A 151 -18.34 14.28 0.57
N ALA A 152 -18.01 13.28 -0.26
CA ALA A 152 -16.70 13.00 -0.84
C ALA A 152 -15.65 12.34 0.09
N GLN A 153 -15.69 11.01 0.20
CA GLN A 153 -14.60 10.18 -0.33
C GLN A 153 -14.93 8.68 -0.37
N SER A 154 -15.65 8.31 -1.42
CA SER A 154 -15.50 7.04 -2.14
C SER A 154 -16.39 7.19 -3.37
N GLY A 155 -15.80 7.51 -4.53
CA GLY A 155 -16.56 7.86 -5.74
C GLY A 155 -17.59 6.80 -6.17
N ASP A 156 -17.39 5.54 -5.76
CA ASP A 156 -18.38 4.47 -5.92
C ASP A 156 -19.41 4.43 -4.79
N GLN A 157 -19.00 4.51 -3.53
CA GLN A 157 -19.92 4.47 -2.39
C GLN A 157 -20.83 5.70 -2.34
N ALA A 158 -20.38 6.86 -2.80
CA ALA A 158 -21.22 8.06 -2.91
C ALA A 158 -22.29 7.90 -4.00
N LYS A 159 -21.94 7.26 -5.14
CA LYS A 159 -22.92 6.92 -6.18
C LYS A 159 -23.90 5.86 -5.68
N GLU A 160 -23.41 4.88 -4.94
CA GLU A 160 -24.21 3.80 -4.35
C GLU A 160 -25.13 4.34 -3.23
N ILE A 161 -24.66 5.27 -2.40
CA ILE A 161 -25.50 5.93 -1.39
C ILE A 161 -26.57 6.81 -2.06
N VAL A 162 -26.24 7.50 -3.16
CA VAL A 162 -27.22 8.29 -3.92
C VAL A 162 -28.25 7.39 -4.60
N SER A 163 -27.83 6.27 -5.22
CA SER A 163 -28.75 5.31 -5.84
C SER A 163 -29.61 4.59 -4.80
N LEU A 164 -29.03 4.18 -3.66
CA LEU A 164 -29.75 3.55 -2.55
C LEU A 164 -30.74 4.52 -1.90
N LYS A 165 -30.38 5.80 -1.71
CA LYS A 165 -31.33 6.81 -1.22
C LYS A 165 -32.48 7.03 -2.18
N LYS A 166 -32.22 7.08 -3.48
CA LYS A 166 -33.27 7.19 -4.50
C LYS A 166 -34.19 5.96 -4.49
N GLN A 167 -33.63 4.75 -4.44
CA GLN A 167 -34.41 3.52 -4.33
C GLN A 167 -35.23 3.44 -3.03
N LEU A 168 -34.71 3.98 -1.93
CA LEU A 168 -35.39 4.00 -0.65
C LEU A 168 -36.58 4.98 -0.65
N GLU A 169 -36.43 6.15 -1.28
CA GLU A 169 -37.56 7.08 -1.47
C GLU A 169 -38.60 6.49 -2.44
N GLU A 170 -38.19 5.89 -3.56
CA GLU A 170 -39.10 5.18 -4.48
C GLU A 170 -39.82 4.02 -3.79
N ALA A 171 -39.14 3.28 -2.90
CA ALA A 171 -39.75 2.20 -2.13
C ALA A 171 -40.77 2.73 -1.11
N LYS A 172 -40.47 3.82 -0.41
CA LYS A 172 -41.41 4.46 0.53
C LYS A 172 -42.64 5.01 -0.18
N GLU A 173 -42.48 5.65 -1.33
CA GLU A 173 -43.61 6.13 -2.14
C GLU A 173 -44.48 4.96 -2.58
N ARG A 174 -43.88 3.86 -3.06
CA ARG A 174 -44.63 2.64 -3.40
C ARG A 174 -45.36 2.02 -2.20
N THR A 175 -44.77 2.02 -1.01
CA THR A 175 -45.47 1.55 0.20
C THR A 175 -46.66 2.45 0.55
N ARG A 176 -46.49 3.78 0.48
CA ARG A 176 -47.58 4.73 0.72
C ARG A 176 -48.72 4.54 -0.29
N ASP A 177 -48.39 4.40 -1.56
CA ASP A 177 -49.37 4.20 -2.62
C ASP A 177 -50.08 2.85 -2.47
N PHE A 178 -49.36 1.80 -2.05
CA PHE A 178 -49.95 0.51 -1.72
C PHE A 178 -50.92 0.58 -0.54
N ASP A 179 -50.58 1.33 0.52
CA ASP A 179 -51.47 1.56 1.66
C ASP A 179 -52.72 2.35 1.27
N ILE A 180 -52.58 3.35 0.40
CA ILE A 180 -53.71 4.10 -0.16
C ILE A 180 -54.60 3.18 -1.01
N LEU A 181 -54.00 2.37 -1.89
CA LEU A 181 -54.72 1.43 -2.75
C LEU A 181 -55.45 0.36 -1.93
N LYS A 182 -54.83 -0.13 -0.85
CA LYS A 182 -55.46 -1.05 0.10
C LYS A 182 -56.66 -0.41 0.79
N LYS A 183 -56.56 0.85 1.21
CA LYS A 183 -57.68 1.62 1.79
C LYS A 183 -58.81 1.81 0.76
N GLN A 184 -58.48 2.19 -0.47
CA GLN A 184 -59.45 2.36 -1.55
C GLN A 184 -60.15 1.04 -1.89
N ALA A 185 -59.40 -0.07 -2.00
CA ALA A 185 -59.97 -1.39 -2.26
C ALA A 185 -60.90 -1.85 -1.12
N ALA A 186 -60.52 -1.60 0.14
CA ALA A 186 -61.37 -1.91 1.31
C ALA A 186 -62.66 -1.08 1.32
N GLN A 187 -62.57 0.23 1.03
CA GLN A 187 -63.74 1.11 0.91
C GLN A 187 -64.65 0.67 -0.24
N ASN A 188 -64.08 0.37 -1.41
CA ASN A 188 -64.85 -0.08 -2.57
C ASN A 188 -65.56 -1.42 -2.28
N ASN A 189 -64.86 -2.38 -1.67
CA ASN A 189 -65.46 -3.64 -1.25
C ASN A 189 -66.60 -3.44 -0.24
N ALA A 190 -66.44 -2.53 0.73
CA ALA A 190 -67.50 -2.18 1.67
C ALA A 190 -68.75 -1.62 0.96
N GLU A 191 -68.56 -0.73 -0.02
CA GLU A 191 -69.66 -0.20 -0.84
C GLU A 191 -70.30 -1.28 -1.71
N TYR A 192 -69.52 -2.16 -2.36
CA TYR A 192 -70.08 -3.30 -3.10
C TYR A 192 -70.91 -4.22 -2.21
N ASN A 193 -70.46 -4.52 -0.99
CA ASN A 193 -71.22 -5.34 -0.04
C ASN A 193 -72.50 -4.63 0.38
N ARG A 194 -72.45 -3.31 0.63
CA ARG A 194 -73.63 -2.50 0.96
C ARG A 194 -74.65 -2.48 -0.17
N LEU A 195 -74.22 -2.19 -1.40
CA LEU A 195 -75.08 -2.22 -2.59
C LEU A 195 -75.64 -3.62 -2.85
N ALA A 196 -74.86 -4.68 -2.61
CA ALA A 196 -75.35 -6.05 -2.72
C ALA A 196 -76.42 -6.36 -1.67
N THR A 197 -76.27 -5.90 -0.43
CA THR A 197 -77.31 -6.01 0.61
C THR A 197 -78.57 -5.25 0.20
N GLU A 198 -78.42 -4.00 -0.25
CA GLU A 198 -79.55 -3.16 -0.69
C GLU A 198 -80.27 -3.75 -1.91
N LEU A 199 -79.55 -4.27 -2.91
CA LEU A 199 -80.13 -4.99 -4.04
C LEU A 199 -80.82 -6.29 -3.63
N ASN A 200 -80.26 -7.05 -2.68
CA ASN A 200 -80.89 -8.27 -2.17
C ASN A 200 -82.19 -7.95 -1.40
N ASP A 201 -82.20 -6.85 -0.64
CA ASP A 201 -83.37 -6.36 0.08
C ASP A 201 -84.45 -5.84 -0.88
N LEU A 202 -84.09 -5.08 -1.92
CA LEU A 202 -85.01 -4.57 -2.95
C LEU A 202 -85.50 -5.65 -3.93
N SER A 203 -84.65 -6.62 -4.28
CA SER A 203 -84.99 -7.73 -5.19
C SER A 203 -85.78 -8.87 -4.51
N GLY A 204 -86.04 -8.78 -3.20
CA GLY A 204 -86.93 -9.69 -2.48
C GLY A 204 -86.47 -11.16 -2.38
N LYS A 205 -85.22 -11.50 -2.74
CA LYS A 205 -84.69 -12.87 -2.64
C LYS A 205 -84.13 -13.16 -1.24
N LYS A 206 -84.98 -13.13 -0.21
CA LYS A 206 -84.63 -13.72 1.11
C LYS A 206 -84.75 -15.24 1.02
N SER A 207 -83.70 -15.94 0.59
CA SER A 207 -83.61 -17.39 0.78
C SER A 207 -83.38 -17.68 2.26
N ASN A 208 -84.40 -18.24 2.91
CA ASN A 208 -84.38 -18.61 4.31
C ASN A 208 -83.87 -20.05 4.43
N LYS A 209 -82.55 -20.24 4.48
CA LYS A 209 -81.89 -21.58 4.60
C LYS A 209 -82.19 -22.34 5.91
N ARG A 210 -83.15 -21.89 6.72
CA ARG A 210 -83.68 -22.64 7.86
C ARG A 210 -84.93 -23.45 7.49
N VAL A 211 -85.39 -23.40 6.23
CA VAL A 211 -86.62 -24.06 5.76
C VAL A 211 -86.45 -24.74 4.38
N ASP A 212 -85.22 -24.95 3.91
CA ASP A 212 -84.89 -25.78 2.74
C ASP A 212 -83.95 -26.91 3.18
#